data_AF-A0A3D2MN51-F1
#
_entry.id   AF-A0A3D2MN51-F1
#
_cell.length_a   1.000
_cell.length_b   1.000
_cell.length_c   1.000
_cell.angle_alpha   90.00
_cell.angle_beta   90.00
_cell.angle_gamma   90.00
#
_symmetry.space_group_name_H-M   'P 1'
#
loop_
_entity.id
_entity.type
_entity.pdbx_description
1 polymer ?
#
loop_
_entity_poly.entity_id
_entity_poly.type
_entity_poly.pdbx_seq_one_letter_code
_entity_poly.pdbx_strand_id
1 'polypeptide(L)'
;MAVVARTRTELSLNIEQYLKGEAATGAYTAHKETTGSPQLVFIFPGQGSQWPGMGQELLAREPVFAEALSQCEQAMKPHVDWSLFDVLTKEQEQALLERIDVIQPTLFAIEVALAALWRSWGIVPAAVAGHSMGEVAAAYVAGALSLEDAVRVICRRSKLLRRVSGQGAMALVELSLQQAEQVVAHYSDRLSVAVSNSPRTTVLSGETAALEEVLHNLEQHNVFCRRIKVDVASHSPQMDSLRDELLSVLDGLDPQISAIPMYSTVTGALCTGREFDATYWVRNLREPVRFASTIQQLAEGGHTLFLEMSPHPILLPAIAEGLRHSQHDGFAFPSLRRAEDERGVLLESLGALYAHGYPVDWRKLYPKGTCVTLPTYPWQREHFWVETHETTQRPRGTHRNGVPGSPLLGEHMASSIQSGVHYWETVVSTATLPYLNDHRVQGQVVVPAAAYLEMALTAAKETFGAGLHLLEEVTFTRMLVLTEEATQTVQVVLSDTMPGIVTFQISSCLSPSPSNKEESEDRANKIKSKKTWTLHASGTIQLNTDEKPNTTPTRRGGRGGGEG
;
A
#
# COMPACT_ATOMS: atom_id res chain seq x y z
N MET A 1 0.86 -0.82 -6.43
CA MET A 1 0.67 -1.02 -7.89
C MET A 1 1.91 -1.69 -8.45
N ALA A 2 1.75 -2.64 -9.37
CA ALA A 2 2.80 -3.21 -10.20
C ALA A 2 2.36 -3.17 -11.67
N VAL A 3 3.28 -2.92 -12.60
CA VAL A 3 2.98 -2.96 -14.03
C VAL A 3 4.02 -3.82 -14.74
N VAL A 4 3.55 -4.79 -15.51
CA VAL A 4 4.37 -5.66 -16.36
C VAL A 4 4.16 -5.27 -17.81
N ALA A 5 5.26 -5.14 -18.53
CA ALA A 5 5.28 -4.76 -19.94
C ALA A 5 6.57 -5.26 -20.61
N ARG A 6 6.47 -5.60 -21.89
CA ARG A 6 7.58 -6.06 -22.74
C ARG A 6 8.27 -4.91 -23.44
N THR A 7 7.54 -3.82 -23.66
CA THR A 7 8.04 -2.64 -24.36
C THR A 7 7.72 -1.37 -23.58
N ARG A 8 8.48 -0.30 -23.85
CA ARG A 8 8.19 1.04 -23.30
C ARG A 8 6.79 1.53 -23.70
N THR A 9 6.36 1.25 -24.92
CA THR A 9 5.04 1.64 -25.43
C THR A 9 3.92 0.94 -24.67
N GLU A 10 4.06 -0.36 -24.44
CA GLU A 10 3.11 -1.15 -23.63
C GLU A 10 3.07 -0.67 -22.19
N LEU A 11 4.24 -0.35 -21.59
CA LEU A 11 4.30 0.21 -20.24
C LEU A 11 3.53 1.53 -20.14
N SER A 12 3.77 2.46 -21.06
CA SER A 12 3.05 3.74 -21.11
C SER A 12 1.54 3.54 -21.26
N LEU A 13 1.12 2.66 -22.18
CA LEU A 13 -0.30 2.38 -22.41
C LEU A 13 -0.98 1.79 -21.17
N ASN A 14 -0.35 0.82 -20.51
CA ASN A 14 -0.88 0.18 -19.31
C ASN A 14 -1.03 1.20 -18.16
N ILE A 15 -0.08 2.13 -18.01
CA ILE A 15 -0.17 3.21 -17.02
C ILE A 15 -1.29 4.20 -17.40
N GLU A 16 -1.43 4.57 -18.67
CA GLU A 16 -2.50 5.47 -19.12
C GLU A 16 -3.90 4.88 -18.90
N GLN A 17 -4.07 3.59 -19.19
CA GLN A 17 -5.32 2.88 -18.92
C GLN A 17 -5.64 2.85 -17.43
N TYR A 18 -4.64 2.54 -16.60
CA TYR A 18 -4.80 2.59 -15.14
C TYR A 18 -5.24 3.98 -14.65
N LEU A 19 -4.63 5.07 -15.17
CA LEU A 19 -5.01 6.44 -14.81
C LEU A 19 -6.45 6.79 -15.21
N LYS A 20 -7.01 6.14 -16.23
CA LYS A 20 -8.41 6.29 -16.65
C LYS A 20 -9.38 5.42 -15.85
N GLY A 21 -8.89 4.59 -14.93
CA GLY A 21 -9.70 3.58 -14.24
C GLY A 21 -10.12 2.42 -15.14
N GLU A 22 -9.45 2.24 -16.28
CA GLU A 22 -9.69 1.14 -17.20
C GLU A 22 -8.89 -0.10 -16.75
N ALA A 23 -9.41 -1.29 -17.06
CA ALA A 23 -8.68 -2.53 -16.80
C ALA A 23 -7.46 -2.61 -17.75
N ALA A 24 -6.25 -2.57 -17.17
CA ALA A 24 -5.01 -2.77 -17.89
C ALA A 24 -4.47 -4.19 -17.61
N THR A 25 -4.30 -5.00 -18.65
CA THR A 25 -3.93 -6.42 -18.55
C THR A 25 -2.64 -6.66 -17.77
N GLY A 26 -1.69 -5.72 -17.83
CA GLY A 26 -0.41 -5.81 -17.12
C GLY A 26 -0.33 -5.00 -15.82
N ALA A 27 -1.40 -4.31 -15.38
CA ALA A 27 -1.36 -3.45 -14.19
C ALA A 27 -2.16 -4.06 -13.04
N TYR A 28 -1.50 -4.19 -11.88
CA TYR A 28 -2.06 -4.79 -10.68
C TYR A 28 -2.05 -3.79 -9.53
N THR A 29 -3.21 -3.56 -8.93
CA THR A 29 -3.35 -2.74 -7.71
C THR A 29 -4.02 -3.53 -6.60
N ALA A 30 -3.39 -3.48 -5.42
CA ALA A 30 -4.09 -3.78 -4.19
C ALA A 30 -4.57 -2.47 -3.58
N HIS A 31 -5.84 -2.41 -3.17
CA HIS A 31 -6.47 -1.22 -2.61
C HIS A 31 -6.57 -1.27 -1.08
N LYS A 32 -5.98 -2.28 -0.43
CA LYS A 32 -6.17 -2.54 1.00
C LYS A 32 -4.83 -2.72 1.70
N GLU A 33 -4.65 -2.05 2.84
CA GLU A 33 -3.54 -2.32 3.75
C GLU A 33 -3.67 -3.76 4.26
N THR A 34 -2.68 -4.58 3.94
CA THR A 34 -2.55 -5.92 4.52
C THR A 34 -1.92 -5.78 5.90
N THR A 35 -2.54 -6.36 6.92
CA THR A 35 -1.95 -6.45 8.26
C THR A 35 -1.08 -7.70 8.31
N GLY A 36 0.23 -7.53 8.52
CA GLY A 36 1.20 -8.63 8.55
C GLY A 36 1.74 -9.05 7.17
N SER A 37 2.74 -9.93 7.17
CA SER A 37 3.34 -10.46 5.93
C SER A 37 2.47 -11.58 5.37
N PRO A 38 1.93 -11.45 4.15
CA PRO A 38 1.00 -12.43 3.58
C PRO A 38 1.69 -13.79 3.41
N GLN A 39 1.02 -14.85 3.85
CA GLN A 39 1.53 -16.22 3.78
C GLN A 39 1.11 -16.86 2.46
N LEU A 40 2.09 -17.20 1.63
CA LEU A 40 1.89 -17.77 0.30
C LEU A 40 1.78 -19.30 0.35
N VAL A 41 0.84 -19.87 -0.40
CA VAL A 41 0.67 -21.31 -0.56
C VAL A 41 0.95 -21.71 -2.00
N PHE A 42 1.77 -22.74 -2.20
CA PHE A 42 1.87 -23.38 -3.53
C PHE A 42 0.81 -24.46 -3.65
N ILE A 43 0.00 -24.37 -4.70
CA ILE A 43 -1.07 -25.33 -5.01
C ILE A 43 -0.66 -26.14 -6.22
N PHE A 44 -0.65 -27.46 -6.09
CA PHE A 44 -0.28 -28.41 -7.14
C PHE A 44 -1.55 -29.08 -7.69
N PRO A 45 -2.02 -28.73 -8.89
CA PRO A 45 -3.27 -29.27 -9.39
C PRO A 45 -3.17 -30.73 -9.84
N GLY A 46 -4.31 -31.32 -10.16
CA GLY A 46 -4.34 -32.63 -10.81
C GLY A 46 -4.22 -32.54 -12.34
N GLN A 47 -4.54 -33.65 -13.00
CA GLN A 47 -4.66 -33.71 -14.45
C GLN A 47 -5.76 -32.78 -14.98
N GLY A 48 -5.50 -32.08 -16.09
CA GLY A 48 -6.47 -31.23 -16.79
C GLY A 48 -5.89 -29.90 -17.30
N SER A 49 -4.73 -29.49 -16.77
CA SER A 49 -4.04 -28.24 -17.14
C SER A 49 -3.21 -28.37 -18.43
N GLN A 50 -2.96 -29.59 -18.91
CA GLN A 50 -2.08 -29.85 -20.03
C GLN A 50 -2.52 -29.22 -21.35
N TRP A 51 -1.55 -28.89 -22.21
CA TRP A 51 -1.76 -28.46 -23.59
C TRP A 51 -0.48 -28.64 -24.43
N PRO A 52 -0.60 -28.83 -25.77
CA PRO A 52 0.57 -28.94 -26.65
C PRO A 52 1.41 -27.67 -26.65
N GLY A 53 2.71 -27.77 -26.36
CA GLY A 53 3.62 -26.62 -26.30
C GLY A 53 3.86 -26.05 -24.91
N MET A 54 3.21 -26.59 -23.87
CA MET A 54 3.42 -26.14 -22.49
C MET A 54 4.88 -26.28 -22.01
N GLY A 55 5.37 -25.24 -21.34
CA GLY A 55 6.70 -25.19 -20.73
C GLY A 55 7.86 -25.05 -21.72
N GLN A 56 7.60 -24.96 -23.03
CA GLN A 56 8.67 -24.87 -24.04
C GLN A 56 9.42 -23.54 -23.98
N GLU A 57 8.73 -22.44 -23.70
CA GLU A 57 9.37 -21.13 -23.64
C GLU A 57 10.25 -21.04 -22.39
N LEU A 58 9.76 -21.50 -21.24
CA LEU A 58 10.55 -21.57 -20.01
C LEU A 58 11.75 -22.51 -20.17
N LEU A 59 11.55 -23.66 -20.82
CA LEU A 59 12.65 -24.58 -21.11
C LEU A 59 13.79 -23.90 -21.91
N ALA A 60 13.44 -23.01 -22.84
CA ALA A 60 14.42 -22.28 -23.64
C ALA A 60 15.05 -21.08 -22.92
N ARG A 61 14.34 -20.44 -21.98
CA ARG A 61 14.72 -19.12 -21.41
C ARG A 61 15.15 -19.17 -19.95
N GLU A 62 14.72 -20.16 -19.18
CA GLU A 62 14.91 -20.23 -17.73
C GLU A 62 15.74 -21.46 -17.34
N PRO A 63 17.07 -21.30 -17.10
CA PRO A 63 17.97 -22.44 -16.83
C PRO A 63 17.56 -23.30 -15.64
N VAL A 64 16.99 -22.70 -14.58
CA VAL A 64 16.52 -23.43 -13.39
C VAL A 64 15.35 -24.36 -13.74
N PHE A 65 14.45 -23.91 -14.61
CA PHE A 65 13.33 -24.72 -15.09
C PHE A 65 13.83 -25.90 -15.94
N ALA A 66 14.76 -25.64 -16.86
CA ALA A 66 15.38 -26.67 -17.69
C ALA A 66 16.15 -27.72 -16.87
N GLU A 67 16.90 -27.28 -15.85
CA GLU A 67 17.64 -28.16 -14.95
C GLU A 67 16.71 -29.06 -14.13
N ALA A 68 15.63 -28.49 -13.56
CA ALA A 68 14.65 -29.26 -12.81
C ALA A 68 13.93 -30.31 -13.69
N LEU A 69 13.59 -29.97 -14.93
CA LEU A 69 13.05 -30.94 -15.89
C LEU A 69 14.06 -32.06 -16.22
N SER A 70 15.34 -31.71 -16.39
CA SER A 70 16.39 -32.69 -16.65
C SER A 70 16.58 -33.67 -15.49
N GLN A 71 16.54 -33.18 -14.25
CA GLN A 71 16.57 -34.03 -13.05
C GLN A 71 15.36 -34.96 -12.99
N CYS A 72 14.16 -34.45 -13.30
CA CYS A 72 12.95 -35.27 -13.38
C CYS A 72 13.07 -36.36 -14.45
N GLU A 73 13.51 -36.03 -15.67
CA GLU A 73 13.68 -37.02 -16.73
C GLU A 73 14.68 -38.12 -16.34
N GLN A 74 15.82 -37.72 -15.76
CA GLN A 74 16.85 -38.67 -15.34
C GLN A 74 16.32 -39.63 -14.27
N ALA A 75 15.54 -39.13 -13.31
CA ALA A 75 14.87 -39.94 -12.29
C ALA A 75 13.75 -40.83 -12.89
N MET A 76 13.05 -40.38 -13.93
CA MET A 76 11.97 -41.13 -14.60
C MET A 76 12.48 -42.28 -15.46
N LYS A 77 13.69 -42.19 -16.00
CA LYS A 77 14.29 -43.15 -16.93
C LYS A 77 14.15 -44.63 -16.54
N PRO A 78 14.25 -45.06 -15.27
CA PRO A 78 14.05 -46.46 -14.88
C PRO A 78 12.57 -46.93 -14.91
N HIS A 79 11.62 -46.00 -15.03
CA HIS A 79 10.19 -46.25 -14.89
C HIS A 79 9.40 -46.12 -16.20
N VAL A 80 9.95 -45.40 -17.18
CA VAL A 80 9.28 -45.06 -18.44
C VAL A 80 10.09 -45.48 -19.68
N ASP A 81 9.41 -45.61 -20.81
CA ASP A 81 9.98 -45.97 -22.12
C ASP A 81 9.96 -44.81 -23.14
N TRP A 82 9.66 -43.59 -22.67
CA TRP A 82 9.56 -42.37 -23.45
C TRP A 82 10.45 -41.26 -22.86
N SER A 83 10.76 -40.23 -23.65
CA SER A 83 11.54 -39.06 -23.21
C SER A 83 10.62 -37.89 -22.90
N LEU A 84 10.86 -37.24 -21.75
CA LEU A 84 10.11 -36.07 -21.32
C LEU A 84 10.36 -34.88 -22.23
N PHE A 85 11.60 -34.63 -22.62
CA PHE A 85 11.91 -33.54 -23.56
C PHE A 85 11.29 -33.80 -24.92
N ASP A 86 11.30 -35.04 -25.40
CA ASP A 86 10.70 -35.39 -26.67
C ASP A 86 9.18 -35.13 -26.67
N VAL A 87 8.48 -35.59 -25.63
CA VAL A 87 7.04 -35.35 -25.46
C VAL A 87 6.69 -33.86 -25.40
N LEU A 88 7.54 -33.05 -24.76
CA LEU A 88 7.32 -31.61 -24.64
C LEU A 88 7.65 -30.86 -25.93
N THR A 89 8.68 -31.25 -26.67
CA THR A 89 9.28 -30.43 -27.75
C THR A 89 9.04 -30.94 -29.17
N LYS A 90 8.83 -32.25 -29.36
CA LYS A 90 8.64 -32.86 -30.68
C LYS A 90 7.15 -32.99 -30.99
N GLU A 91 6.69 -32.30 -32.02
CA GLU A 91 5.28 -32.32 -32.45
C GLU A 91 4.74 -33.74 -32.67
N GLN A 92 5.54 -34.63 -33.28
CA GLN A 92 5.14 -36.02 -33.53
C GLN A 92 4.94 -36.86 -32.25
N GLU A 93 5.51 -36.46 -31.11
CA GLU A 93 5.40 -37.15 -29.83
C GLU A 93 4.28 -36.58 -28.96
N GLN A 94 3.71 -35.42 -29.30
CA GLN A 94 2.68 -34.75 -28.47
C GLN A 94 1.40 -35.56 -28.33
N ALA A 95 1.10 -36.45 -29.28
CA ALA A 95 -0.03 -37.39 -29.16
C ALA A 95 0.12 -38.33 -27.95
N LEU A 96 1.35 -38.57 -27.46
CA LEU A 96 1.59 -39.34 -26.24
C LEU A 96 1.03 -38.64 -24.99
N LEU A 97 0.81 -37.32 -25.00
CA LEU A 97 0.20 -36.60 -23.88
C LEU A 97 -1.27 -37.01 -23.62
N GLU A 98 -1.90 -37.76 -24.54
CA GLU A 98 -3.22 -38.35 -24.28
C GLU A 98 -3.17 -39.61 -23.40
N ARG A 99 -2.00 -40.24 -23.28
CA ARG A 99 -1.79 -41.43 -22.45
C ARG A 99 -1.63 -41.04 -20.99
N ILE A 100 -2.43 -41.64 -20.10
CA ILE A 100 -2.41 -41.32 -18.66
C ILE A 100 -1.04 -41.58 -18.00
N ASP A 101 -0.31 -42.59 -18.47
CA ASP A 101 1.02 -42.96 -18.00
C ASP A 101 2.14 -42.04 -18.50
N VAL A 102 1.83 -41.14 -19.43
CA VAL A 102 2.74 -40.09 -19.93
C VAL A 102 2.36 -38.75 -19.31
N ILE A 103 1.07 -38.42 -19.29
CA ILE A 103 0.62 -37.08 -18.90
C ILE A 103 0.81 -36.78 -17.43
N GLN A 104 0.55 -37.74 -16.54
CA GLN A 104 0.70 -37.51 -15.10
C GLN A 104 2.17 -37.29 -14.70
N PRO A 105 3.15 -38.11 -15.14
CA PRO A 105 4.56 -37.80 -14.90
C PRO A 105 5.01 -36.50 -15.56
N THR A 106 4.52 -36.18 -16.76
CA THR A 106 4.85 -34.91 -17.44
C THR A 106 4.37 -33.70 -16.64
N LEU A 107 3.13 -33.72 -16.15
CA LEU A 107 2.58 -32.64 -15.31
C LEU A 107 3.34 -32.51 -14.00
N PHE A 108 3.67 -33.63 -13.34
CA PHE A 108 4.52 -33.63 -12.15
C PHE A 108 5.87 -32.93 -12.41
N ALA A 109 6.53 -33.23 -13.54
CA ALA A 109 7.81 -32.60 -13.86
C ALA A 109 7.67 -31.07 -14.08
N ILE A 110 6.61 -30.62 -14.76
CA ILE A 110 6.32 -29.20 -14.94
C ILE A 110 6.02 -28.52 -13.59
N GLU A 111 5.18 -29.12 -12.75
CA GLU A 111 4.85 -28.66 -11.40
C GLU A 111 6.12 -28.45 -10.56
N VAL A 112 7.02 -29.44 -10.57
CA VAL A 112 8.31 -29.40 -9.88
C VAL A 112 9.21 -28.30 -10.44
N ALA A 113 9.31 -28.19 -11.76
CA ALA A 113 10.16 -27.18 -12.41
C ALA A 113 9.65 -25.75 -12.19
N LEU A 114 8.33 -25.54 -12.17
CA LEU A 114 7.71 -24.25 -11.81
C LEU A 114 8.00 -23.89 -10.35
N ALA A 115 7.85 -24.85 -9.42
CA ALA A 115 8.18 -24.62 -8.02
C ALA A 115 9.66 -24.26 -7.82
N ALA A 116 10.57 -24.92 -8.54
CA ALA A 116 12.00 -24.61 -8.51
C ALA A 116 12.28 -23.19 -9.05
N LEU A 117 11.66 -22.82 -10.18
CA LEU A 117 11.80 -21.50 -10.78
C LEU A 117 11.32 -20.38 -9.84
N TRP A 118 10.11 -20.50 -9.28
CA TRP A 118 9.58 -19.52 -8.32
C TRP A 118 10.49 -19.36 -7.10
N ARG A 119 10.99 -20.46 -6.54
CA ARG A 119 11.93 -20.44 -5.40
C ARG A 119 13.24 -19.75 -5.77
N SER A 120 13.73 -19.92 -6.99
CA SER A 120 14.93 -19.24 -7.49
C SER A 120 14.75 -17.72 -7.55
N TRP A 121 13.54 -17.24 -7.82
CA TRP A 121 13.19 -15.81 -7.78
C TRP A 121 12.93 -15.29 -6.36
N GLY A 122 13.06 -16.14 -5.35
CA GLY A 122 12.83 -15.81 -3.95
C GLY A 122 11.39 -15.96 -3.49
N ILE A 123 10.50 -16.48 -4.34
CA ILE A 123 9.11 -16.75 -4.00
C ILE A 123 9.04 -18.15 -3.41
N VAL A 124 8.88 -18.22 -2.08
CA VAL A 124 8.86 -19.46 -1.32
C VAL A 124 7.51 -19.64 -0.62
N PRO A 125 6.96 -20.87 -0.60
CA PRO A 125 5.70 -21.14 0.07
C PRO A 125 5.88 -21.22 1.59
N ALA A 126 4.89 -20.70 2.32
CA ALA A 126 4.68 -20.96 3.74
C ALA A 126 3.96 -22.31 3.98
N ALA A 127 3.20 -22.78 2.99
CA ALA A 127 2.60 -24.11 2.99
C ALA A 127 2.40 -24.62 1.55
N VAL A 128 2.19 -25.92 1.38
CA VAL A 128 1.83 -26.53 0.10
C VAL A 128 0.58 -27.39 0.23
N ALA A 129 -0.18 -27.52 -0.85
CA ALA A 129 -1.27 -28.50 -0.96
C ALA A 129 -1.36 -29.01 -2.39
N GLY A 130 -1.70 -30.28 -2.56
CA GLY A 130 -1.88 -30.90 -3.87
C GLY A 130 -3.30 -31.40 -4.09
N HIS A 131 -3.74 -31.47 -5.34
CA HIS A 131 -5.05 -31.97 -5.72
C HIS A 131 -4.88 -33.28 -6.50
N SER A 132 -5.37 -34.40 -5.97
CA SER A 132 -5.23 -35.72 -6.60
C SER A 132 -3.73 -36.06 -6.82
N MET A 133 -3.30 -36.31 -8.06
CA MET A 133 -1.91 -36.60 -8.41
C MET A 133 -0.93 -35.44 -8.09
N GLY A 134 -1.41 -34.20 -8.03
CA GLY A 134 -0.57 -33.06 -7.65
C GLY A 134 -0.03 -33.14 -6.23
N GLU A 135 -0.61 -33.98 -5.36
CA GLU A 135 -0.03 -34.25 -4.05
C GLU A 135 1.36 -34.88 -4.11
N VAL A 136 1.70 -35.59 -5.20
CA VAL A 136 3.06 -36.14 -5.37
C VAL A 136 4.08 -35.02 -5.50
N ALA A 137 3.78 -33.99 -6.32
CA ALA A 137 4.63 -32.82 -6.45
C ALA A 137 4.66 -31.99 -5.16
N ALA A 138 3.53 -31.84 -4.48
CA ALA A 138 3.46 -31.17 -3.18
C ALA A 138 4.33 -31.87 -2.13
N ALA A 139 4.28 -33.21 -2.04
CA ALA A 139 5.07 -33.99 -1.10
C ALA A 139 6.58 -33.89 -1.37
N TYR A 140 6.98 -33.91 -2.64
CA TYR A 140 8.37 -33.67 -3.03
C TYR A 140 8.82 -32.24 -2.68
N VAL A 141 8.05 -31.22 -3.08
CA VAL A 141 8.41 -29.82 -2.81
C VAL A 141 8.43 -29.52 -1.31
N ALA A 142 7.57 -30.17 -0.52
CA ALA A 142 7.58 -30.09 0.94
C ALA A 142 8.82 -30.75 1.57
N GLY A 143 9.56 -31.57 0.83
CA GLY A 143 10.68 -32.36 1.33
C GLY A 143 10.27 -33.66 2.01
N ALA A 144 9.00 -34.07 1.89
CA ALA A 144 8.49 -35.29 2.48
C ALA A 144 8.82 -36.54 1.64
N LEU A 145 9.02 -36.38 0.33
CA LEU A 145 9.56 -37.41 -0.54
C LEU A 145 10.85 -36.94 -1.22
N SER A 146 11.78 -37.86 -1.46
CA SER A 146 12.88 -37.64 -2.40
C SER A 146 12.36 -37.52 -3.83
N LEU A 147 13.18 -37.02 -4.76
CA LEU A 147 12.79 -36.96 -6.17
C LEU A 147 12.55 -38.38 -6.71
N GLU A 148 13.40 -39.32 -6.34
CA GLU A 148 13.33 -40.72 -6.75
C GLU A 148 12.04 -41.38 -6.28
N ASP A 149 11.64 -41.16 -5.03
CA ASP A 149 10.40 -41.71 -4.48
C ASP A 149 9.17 -41.06 -5.08
N ALA A 150 9.17 -39.73 -5.24
CA ALA A 150 8.08 -39.01 -5.89
C ALA A 150 7.89 -39.46 -7.35
N VAL A 151 8.98 -39.61 -8.10
CA VAL A 151 8.96 -40.15 -9.47
C VAL A 151 8.48 -41.60 -9.50
N ARG A 152 8.94 -42.44 -8.56
CA ARG A 152 8.45 -43.81 -8.42
C ARG A 152 6.94 -43.84 -8.20
N VAL A 153 6.40 -43.00 -7.32
CA VAL A 153 4.96 -42.88 -7.07
C VAL A 153 4.22 -42.50 -8.36
N ILE A 154 4.58 -41.37 -8.99
CA ILE A 154 3.81 -40.85 -10.13
C ILE A 154 3.88 -41.78 -11.34
N CYS A 155 5.05 -42.34 -11.67
CA CYS A 155 5.21 -43.21 -12.83
C CYS A 155 4.56 -44.58 -12.61
N ARG A 156 4.69 -45.19 -11.42
CA ARG A 156 4.10 -46.51 -11.16
C ARG A 156 2.58 -46.42 -11.06
N ARG A 157 2.05 -45.42 -10.35
CA ARG A 157 0.61 -45.15 -10.26
C ARG A 157 -0.03 -44.95 -11.63
N SER A 158 0.54 -44.05 -12.44
CA SER A 158 -0.02 -43.72 -13.75
C SER A 158 0.05 -44.90 -14.73
N LYS A 159 1.11 -45.72 -14.65
CA LYS A 159 1.21 -46.97 -15.41
C LYS A 159 0.12 -47.98 -15.02
N LEU A 160 -0.20 -48.12 -13.74
CA LEU A 160 -1.29 -49.00 -13.29
C LEU A 160 -2.65 -48.51 -13.75
N LEU A 161 -2.87 -47.19 -13.76
CA LEU A 161 -4.12 -46.59 -14.25
C LEU A 161 -4.46 -46.96 -15.70
N ARG A 162 -3.46 -47.30 -16.53
CA ARG A 162 -3.72 -47.83 -17.88
C ARG A 162 -4.59 -49.09 -17.91
N ARG A 163 -4.56 -49.90 -16.85
CA ARG A 163 -5.35 -51.14 -16.79
C ARG A 163 -6.85 -50.89 -16.69
N VAL A 164 -7.24 -49.69 -16.24
CA VAL A 164 -8.63 -49.26 -16.05
C VAL A 164 -9.04 -48.12 -16.99
N SER A 165 -8.15 -47.70 -17.89
CA SER A 165 -8.46 -46.76 -18.98
C SER A 165 -9.64 -47.25 -19.80
N GLY A 166 -10.62 -46.38 -20.05
CA GLY A 166 -11.85 -46.66 -20.77
C GLY A 166 -12.96 -47.32 -19.95
N GLN A 167 -12.74 -47.61 -18.67
CA GLN A 167 -13.73 -48.32 -17.82
C GLN A 167 -14.58 -47.37 -16.94
N GLY A 168 -14.26 -46.08 -16.93
CA GLY A 168 -14.99 -45.10 -16.13
C GLY A 168 -14.89 -43.68 -16.69
N ALA A 169 -15.67 -42.80 -16.10
CA ALA A 169 -15.72 -41.40 -16.47
C ALA A 169 -15.80 -40.51 -15.23
N MET A 170 -15.50 -39.22 -15.42
CA MET A 170 -15.63 -38.20 -14.39
C MET A 170 -16.32 -36.95 -14.93
N ALA A 171 -17.12 -36.30 -14.10
CA ALA A 171 -17.79 -35.06 -14.47
C ALA A 171 -17.86 -34.09 -13.29
N LEU A 172 -17.58 -32.82 -13.58
CA LEU A 172 -17.80 -31.71 -12.67
C LEU A 172 -19.28 -31.34 -12.68
N VAL A 173 -19.85 -31.14 -11.50
CA VAL A 173 -21.23 -30.73 -11.30
C VAL A 173 -21.31 -29.57 -10.29
N GLU A 174 -22.19 -28.61 -10.54
CA GLU A 174 -22.43 -27.47 -9.65
C GLU A 174 -23.35 -27.87 -8.48
N LEU A 175 -22.88 -28.83 -7.68
CA LEU A 175 -23.51 -29.29 -6.45
C LEU A 175 -22.54 -29.15 -5.29
N SER A 176 -23.06 -28.78 -4.12
CA SER A 176 -22.34 -28.94 -2.86
C SER A 176 -22.04 -30.41 -2.57
N LEU A 177 -21.08 -30.68 -1.67
CA LEU A 177 -20.74 -32.05 -1.26
C LEU A 177 -21.97 -32.83 -0.79
N GLN A 178 -22.79 -32.23 0.08
CA GLN A 178 -23.99 -32.87 0.61
C GLN A 178 -25.01 -33.22 -0.48
N GLN A 179 -25.22 -32.33 -1.44
CA GLN A 179 -26.13 -32.58 -2.56
C GLN A 179 -25.59 -33.68 -3.49
N ALA A 180 -24.29 -33.66 -3.78
CA ALA A 180 -23.65 -34.69 -4.59
C ALA A 180 -23.72 -36.07 -3.92
N GLU A 181 -23.53 -36.15 -2.60
CA GLU A 181 -23.70 -37.38 -1.83
C GLU A 181 -25.14 -37.92 -1.90
N GLN A 182 -26.16 -37.03 -1.83
CA GLN A 182 -27.56 -37.43 -2.01
C GLN A 182 -27.84 -37.99 -3.41
N VAL A 183 -27.28 -37.38 -4.46
CA VAL A 183 -27.41 -37.88 -5.83
C VAL A 183 -26.75 -39.25 -5.95
N VAL A 184 -25.49 -39.38 -5.51
CA VAL A 184 -24.72 -40.62 -5.61
C VAL A 184 -25.32 -41.75 -4.76
N ALA A 185 -26.00 -41.45 -3.65
CA ALA A 185 -26.64 -42.46 -2.81
C ALA A 185 -27.66 -43.32 -3.56
N HIS A 186 -28.27 -42.81 -4.65
CA HIS A 186 -29.20 -43.57 -5.50
C HIS A 186 -28.49 -44.53 -6.47
N TYR A 187 -27.16 -44.40 -6.61
CA TYR A 187 -26.30 -45.15 -7.53
C TYR A 187 -25.16 -45.85 -6.76
N SER A 188 -25.43 -46.31 -5.54
CA SER A 188 -24.46 -46.48 -4.44
C SER A 188 -23.28 -47.43 -4.69
N ASP A 189 -23.26 -48.17 -5.80
CA ASP A 189 -22.15 -49.07 -6.20
C ASP A 189 -21.49 -48.67 -7.53
N ARG A 190 -22.07 -47.69 -8.24
CA ARG A 190 -21.71 -47.32 -9.62
C ARG A 190 -21.07 -45.95 -9.71
N LEU A 191 -21.41 -45.03 -8.79
CA LEU A 191 -20.89 -43.67 -8.73
C LEU A 191 -20.30 -43.35 -7.36
N SER A 192 -19.41 -42.36 -7.33
CA SER A 192 -18.79 -41.85 -6.11
C SER A 192 -18.51 -40.35 -6.27
N VAL A 193 -18.54 -39.61 -5.16
CA VAL A 193 -18.00 -38.25 -5.13
C VAL A 193 -16.48 -38.36 -5.14
N ALA A 194 -15.84 -37.96 -6.23
CA ALA A 194 -14.40 -38.01 -6.39
C ALA A 194 -13.69 -36.79 -5.79
N VAL A 195 -14.31 -35.61 -5.90
CA VAL A 195 -13.71 -34.35 -5.47
C VAL A 195 -14.77 -33.45 -4.87
N SER A 196 -14.51 -32.90 -3.69
CA SER A 196 -15.15 -31.69 -3.19
C SER A 196 -14.25 -30.50 -3.54
N ASN A 197 -14.54 -29.85 -4.68
CA ASN A 197 -13.63 -28.87 -5.28
C ASN A 197 -13.85 -27.48 -4.67
N SER A 198 -15.10 -27.07 -4.53
CA SER A 198 -15.50 -25.83 -3.87
C SER A 198 -16.81 -26.06 -3.09
N PRO A 199 -17.28 -25.09 -2.30
CA PRO A 199 -18.54 -25.18 -1.57
C PRO A 199 -19.77 -25.54 -2.43
N ARG A 200 -19.73 -25.24 -3.74
CA ARG A 200 -20.83 -25.50 -4.68
C ARG A 200 -20.42 -26.32 -5.91
N THR A 201 -19.17 -26.79 -5.98
CA THR A 201 -18.68 -27.57 -7.11
C THR A 201 -18.05 -28.86 -6.64
N THR A 202 -18.52 -29.97 -7.19
CA THR A 202 -18.03 -31.32 -6.90
C THR A 202 -17.72 -32.05 -8.21
N VAL A 203 -16.95 -33.13 -8.11
CA VAL A 203 -16.70 -34.05 -9.23
C VAL A 203 -17.25 -35.41 -8.88
N LEU A 204 -18.08 -35.95 -9.76
CA LEU A 204 -18.57 -37.33 -9.70
C LEU A 204 -17.68 -38.21 -10.56
N SER A 205 -17.49 -39.46 -10.13
CA SER A 205 -16.75 -40.48 -10.88
C SER A 205 -17.44 -41.82 -10.79
N GLY A 206 -17.27 -42.66 -11.82
CA GLY A 206 -17.72 -44.04 -11.80
C GLY A 206 -18.05 -44.57 -13.18
N GLU A 207 -19.06 -45.43 -13.25
CA GLU A 207 -19.53 -46.03 -14.50
C GLU A 207 -20.09 -44.98 -15.46
N THR A 208 -19.66 -45.03 -16.73
CA THR A 208 -20.02 -44.04 -17.75
C THR A 208 -21.53 -43.90 -17.94
N ALA A 209 -22.29 -45.01 -18.02
CA ALA A 209 -23.72 -44.98 -18.26
C ALA A 209 -24.51 -44.40 -17.06
N ALA A 210 -24.11 -44.77 -15.83
CA ALA A 210 -24.69 -44.19 -14.62
C ALA A 210 -24.44 -42.68 -14.54
N LEU A 211 -23.22 -42.26 -14.89
CA LEU A 211 -22.84 -40.87 -14.88
C LEU A 211 -23.67 -40.08 -15.91
N GLU A 212 -23.83 -40.61 -17.13
CA GLU A 212 -24.67 -39.98 -18.17
C GLU A 212 -26.12 -39.78 -17.74
N GLU A 213 -26.70 -40.77 -17.05
CA GLU A 213 -28.06 -40.68 -16.50
C GLU A 213 -28.17 -39.52 -15.49
N VAL A 214 -27.21 -39.43 -14.56
CA VAL A 214 -27.15 -38.34 -13.56
C VAL A 214 -26.97 -36.99 -14.23
N LEU A 215 -26.03 -36.87 -15.18
CA LEU A 215 -25.79 -35.61 -15.88
C LEU A 215 -27.04 -35.15 -16.63
N HIS A 216 -27.73 -36.06 -17.32
CA HIS A 216 -28.97 -35.75 -18.00
C HIS A 216 -30.06 -35.26 -17.03
N ASN A 217 -30.21 -35.93 -15.88
CA ASN A 217 -31.16 -35.50 -14.86
C ASN A 217 -30.81 -34.12 -14.28
N LEU A 218 -29.54 -33.85 -13.98
CA LEU A 218 -29.08 -32.57 -13.46
C LEU A 218 -29.28 -31.44 -14.47
N GLU A 219 -28.97 -31.68 -15.75
CA GLU A 219 -29.20 -30.72 -16.83
C GLU A 219 -30.69 -30.38 -17.00
N GLN A 220 -31.59 -31.36 -16.87
CA GLN A 220 -33.05 -31.11 -16.86
C GLN A 220 -33.50 -30.20 -15.70
N HIS A 221 -32.74 -30.17 -14.61
CA HIS A 221 -32.98 -29.29 -13.46
C HIS A 221 -32.13 -28.01 -13.50
N ASN A 222 -31.53 -27.68 -14.64
CA ASN A 222 -30.67 -26.50 -14.86
C ASN A 222 -29.43 -26.45 -13.94
N VAL A 223 -28.90 -27.60 -13.53
CA VAL A 223 -27.62 -27.69 -12.81
C VAL A 223 -26.48 -27.80 -13.81
N PHE A 224 -25.48 -26.93 -13.71
CA PHE A 224 -24.33 -26.95 -14.61
C PHE A 224 -23.52 -28.25 -14.44
N CYS A 225 -23.22 -28.88 -15.57
CA CYS A 225 -22.48 -30.12 -15.67
C CYS A 225 -21.40 -30.02 -16.74
N ARG A 226 -20.21 -30.58 -16.49
CA ARG A 226 -19.12 -30.64 -17.48
C ARG A 226 -18.33 -31.93 -17.36
N ARG A 227 -18.26 -32.70 -18.46
CA ARG A 227 -17.37 -33.85 -18.56
C ARG A 227 -15.90 -33.43 -18.45
N ILE A 228 -15.14 -34.18 -17.68
CA ILE A 228 -13.69 -34.06 -17.58
C ILE A 228 -13.08 -34.99 -18.63
N LYS A 229 -12.07 -34.52 -19.39
CA LYS A 229 -11.37 -35.32 -20.41
C LYS A 229 -10.44 -36.35 -19.74
N VAL A 230 -11.04 -37.36 -19.10
CA VAL A 230 -10.42 -38.52 -18.48
C VAL A 230 -11.29 -39.74 -18.75
N ASP A 231 -10.65 -40.89 -18.95
CA ASP A 231 -11.29 -42.17 -19.24
C ASP A 231 -11.13 -43.17 -18.09
N VAL A 232 -10.81 -42.67 -16.89
CA VAL A 232 -10.72 -43.42 -15.64
C VAL A 232 -11.62 -42.77 -14.59
N ALA A 233 -12.26 -43.58 -13.74
CA ALA A 233 -12.97 -43.07 -12.56
C ALA A 233 -12.04 -43.07 -11.33
N SER A 234 -11.04 -42.17 -11.33
CA SER A 234 -10.20 -41.98 -10.13
C SER A 234 -11.03 -41.55 -8.94
N HIS A 235 -10.57 -41.87 -7.72
CA HIS A 235 -11.27 -41.56 -6.46
C HIS A 235 -12.61 -42.30 -6.31
N SER A 236 -12.65 -43.58 -6.72
CA SER A 236 -13.86 -44.41 -6.72
C SER A 236 -13.59 -45.90 -6.47
N PRO A 237 -14.63 -46.71 -6.14
CA PRO A 237 -14.71 -48.17 -6.19
C PRO A 237 -13.84 -48.87 -7.24
N GLN A 238 -13.77 -48.31 -8.46
CA GLN A 238 -13.01 -48.92 -9.55
C GLN A 238 -11.49 -49.05 -9.27
N MET A 239 -10.94 -48.19 -8.41
CA MET A 239 -9.51 -48.20 -8.08
C MET A 239 -9.10 -49.35 -7.16
N ASP A 240 -10.05 -50.05 -6.50
CA ASP A 240 -9.72 -51.19 -5.61
C ASP A 240 -8.97 -52.30 -6.35
N SER A 241 -9.28 -52.49 -7.64
CA SER A 241 -8.61 -53.48 -8.50
C SER A 241 -7.10 -53.26 -8.65
N LEU A 242 -6.62 -52.05 -8.38
CA LEU A 242 -5.21 -51.67 -8.49
C LEU A 242 -4.49 -51.68 -7.14
N ARG A 243 -5.22 -51.85 -6.03
CA ARG A 243 -4.72 -51.65 -4.65
C ARG A 243 -3.48 -52.50 -4.34
N ASP A 244 -3.59 -53.82 -4.50
CA ASP A 244 -2.52 -54.74 -4.06
C ASP A 244 -1.23 -54.55 -4.87
N GLU A 245 -1.38 -54.31 -6.17
CA GLU A 245 -0.23 -54.03 -7.04
C GLU A 245 0.38 -52.67 -6.73
N LEU A 246 -0.43 -51.63 -6.47
CA LEU A 246 0.07 -50.32 -6.09
C LEU A 246 0.84 -50.37 -4.76
N LEU A 247 0.34 -51.11 -3.76
CA LEU A 247 1.08 -51.36 -2.52
C LEU A 247 2.43 -52.01 -2.78
N SER A 248 2.44 -53.07 -3.59
CA SER A 248 3.66 -53.83 -3.91
C SER A 248 4.70 -52.98 -4.66
N VAL A 249 4.30 -52.25 -5.70
CA VAL A 249 5.25 -51.47 -6.52
C VAL A 249 5.77 -50.22 -5.80
N LEU A 250 5.09 -49.76 -4.74
CA LEU A 250 5.49 -48.66 -3.88
C LEU A 250 6.09 -49.12 -2.54
N ASP A 251 6.33 -50.42 -2.36
CA ASP A 251 6.97 -50.92 -1.15
C ASP A 251 8.38 -50.34 -0.96
N GLY A 252 8.73 -49.98 0.27
CA GLY A 252 10.02 -49.40 0.60
C GLY A 252 10.23 -47.93 0.19
N LEU A 253 9.16 -47.15 -0.01
CA LEU A 253 9.26 -45.68 0.05
C LEU A 253 9.79 -45.26 1.42
N ASP A 254 10.54 -44.15 1.48
CA ASP A 254 11.09 -43.61 2.74
C ASP A 254 10.64 -42.16 3.00
N PRO A 255 9.36 -41.94 3.37
CA PRO A 255 8.83 -40.60 3.61
C PRO A 255 9.47 -39.91 4.81
N GLN A 256 9.85 -38.66 4.62
CA GLN A 256 10.48 -37.82 5.63
C GLN A 256 9.49 -36.84 6.27
N ILE A 257 9.93 -36.18 7.34
CA ILE A 257 9.18 -35.05 7.90
C ILE A 257 9.24 -33.89 6.91
N SER A 258 8.08 -33.33 6.57
CA SER A 258 7.98 -32.18 5.69
C SER A 258 8.73 -30.97 6.26
N ALA A 259 9.62 -30.38 5.46
CA ALA A 259 10.31 -29.13 5.79
C ALA A 259 9.40 -27.90 5.58
N ILE A 260 8.45 -28.00 4.66
CA ILE A 260 7.39 -27.00 4.44
C ILE A 260 6.06 -27.63 4.87
N PRO A 261 5.22 -26.94 5.66
CA PRO A 261 3.88 -27.42 6.02
C PRO A 261 3.10 -27.90 4.79
N MET A 262 2.59 -29.12 4.83
CA MET A 262 1.79 -29.69 3.74
C MET A 262 0.40 -30.04 4.22
N TYR A 263 -0.63 -29.55 3.53
CA TYR A 263 -2.01 -29.95 3.76
C TYR A 263 -2.40 -31.03 2.74
N SER A 264 -2.79 -32.20 3.24
CA SER A 264 -3.32 -33.28 2.41
C SER A 264 -4.79 -33.02 2.12
N THR A 265 -5.17 -33.21 0.86
CA THR A 265 -6.58 -33.22 0.42
C THR A 265 -7.25 -34.57 0.64
N VAL A 266 -6.50 -35.64 0.91
CA VAL A 266 -7.07 -36.94 1.30
C VAL A 266 -7.66 -36.86 2.71
N THR A 267 -6.87 -36.34 3.66
CA THR A 267 -7.30 -36.15 5.04
C THR A 267 -8.05 -34.82 5.23
N GLY A 268 -7.79 -33.85 4.36
CA GLY A 268 -8.24 -32.48 4.54
C GLY A 268 -7.63 -31.87 5.80
N ALA A 269 -6.33 -32.07 6.06
CA ALA A 269 -5.66 -31.56 7.25
C ALA A 269 -4.15 -31.39 7.03
N LEU A 270 -3.50 -30.69 7.97
CA LEU A 270 -2.04 -30.60 8.02
C LEU A 270 -1.42 -31.98 8.26
N CYS A 271 -0.42 -32.31 7.45
CA CYS A 271 0.32 -33.55 7.48
C CYS A 271 1.74 -33.35 8.04
N THR A 272 2.28 -34.42 8.62
CA THR A 272 3.67 -34.48 9.10
C THR A 272 4.66 -34.82 8.00
N GLY A 273 4.20 -35.49 6.94
CA GLY A 273 5.02 -35.97 5.82
C GLY A 273 5.38 -37.46 5.90
N ARG A 274 5.53 -38.01 7.12
CA ARG A 274 5.87 -39.43 7.34
C ARG A 274 4.78 -40.41 6.90
N GLU A 275 3.56 -39.90 6.75
CA GLU A 275 2.43 -40.72 6.33
C GLU A 275 2.40 -41.01 4.82
N PHE A 276 3.27 -40.42 3.99
CA PHE A 276 3.24 -40.60 2.53
C PHE A 276 3.84 -41.95 2.04
N ASP A 277 3.49 -43.03 2.73
CA ASP A 277 3.86 -44.39 2.39
C ASP A 277 2.97 -44.98 1.27
N ALA A 278 3.23 -46.24 0.91
CA ALA A 278 2.44 -46.94 -0.12
C ALA A 278 0.93 -46.99 0.20
N THR A 279 0.56 -47.13 1.49
CA THR A 279 -0.84 -47.16 1.92
C THR A 279 -1.51 -45.81 1.69
N TYR A 280 -0.81 -44.72 1.99
CA TYR A 280 -1.30 -43.39 1.70
C TYR A 280 -1.53 -43.17 0.21
N TRP A 281 -0.60 -43.61 -0.67
CA TRP A 281 -0.78 -43.41 -2.11
C TRP A 281 -1.93 -44.24 -2.71
N VAL A 282 -2.26 -45.39 -2.12
CA VAL A 282 -3.52 -46.11 -2.41
C VAL A 282 -4.72 -45.26 -2.00
N ARG A 283 -4.70 -44.69 -0.80
CA ARG A 283 -5.76 -43.80 -0.31
C ARG A 283 -5.89 -42.55 -1.19
N ASN A 284 -4.79 -41.91 -1.59
CA ASN A 284 -4.79 -40.76 -2.50
C ASN A 284 -5.37 -41.09 -3.88
N LEU A 285 -5.23 -42.32 -4.38
CA LEU A 285 -5.83 -42.74 -5.63
C LEU A 285 -7.34 -43.05 -5.50
N ARG A 286 -7.76 -43.46 -4.30
CA ARG A 286 -9.09 -44.02 -4.04
C ARG A 286 -10.06 -43.07 -3.32
N GLU A 287 -9.62 -42.44 -2.25
CA GLU A 287 -10.49 -41.63 -1.41
C GLU A 287 -10.80 -40.28 -2.08
N PRO A 288 -11.95 -39.66 -1.76
CA PRO A 288 -12.31 -38.36 -2.33
C PRO A 288 -11.29 -37.26 -2.00
N VAL A 289 -11.02 -36.39 -2.96
CA VAL A 289 -10.19 -35.19 -2.79
C VAL A 289 -11.00 -34.09 -2.10
N ARG A 290 -10.62 -33.70 -0.88
CA ARG A 290 -11.30 -32.71 -0.02
C ARG A 290 -10.75 -31.29 -0.19
N PHE A 291 -10.64 -30.82 -1.42
CA PHE A 291 -9.99 -29.55 -1.75
C PHE A 291 -10.67 -28.33 -1.11
N ALA A 292 -12.01 -28.26 -1.12
CA ALA A 292 -12.77 -27.16 -0.52
C ALA A 292 -12.44 -26.97 0.98
N SER A 293 -12.43 -28.08 1.74
CA SER A 293 -12.09 -28.06 3.17
C SER A 293 -10.62 -27.72 3.44
N THR A 294 -9.74 -28.07 2.49
CA THR A 294 -8.30 -27.77 2.58
C THR A 294 -8.05 -26.27 2.38
N ILE A 295 -8.71 -25.65 1.39
CA ILE A 295 -8.65 -24.20 1.19
C ILE A 295 -9.22 -23.44 2.37
N GLN A 296 -10.32 -23.92 2.96
CA GLN A 296 -10.88 -23.33 4.17
C GLN A 296 -9.87 -23.35 5.34
N GLN A 297 -9.23 -24.50 5.60
CA GLN A 297 -8.23 -24.59 6.68
C GLN A 297 -6.99 -23.73 6.43
N LEU A 298 -6.54 -23.64 5.18
CA LEU A 298 -5.45 -22.74 4.82
C LEU A 298 -5.83 -21.28 5.11
N ALA A 299 -7.05 -20.87 4.73
CA ALA A 299 -7.54 -19.52 4.99
C ALA A 299 -7.66 -19.22 6.49
N GLU A 300 -8.23 -20.16 7.27
CA GLU A 300 -8.31 -20.09 8.74
C GLU A 300 -6.93 -20.03 9.41
N GLY A 301 -5.92 -20.68 8.79
CA GLY A 301 -4.51 -20.61 9.19
C GLY A 301 -3.79 -19.30 8.82
N GLY A 302 -4.49 -18.32 8.23
CA GLY A 302 -3.93 -17.03 7.86
C GLY A 302 -3.23 -17.00 6.49
N HIS A 303 -3.42 -18.03 5.65
CA HIS A 303 -2.91 -18.03 4.29
C HIS A 303 -3.81 -17.23 3.36
N THR A 304 -3.27 -16.18 2.74
CA THR A 304 -4.04 -15.22 1.94
C THR A 304 -3.64 -15.18 0.47
N LEU A 305 -2.49 -15.75 0.10
CA LEU A 305 -2.01 -15.81 -1.28
C LEU A 305 -1.83 -17.27 -1.70
N PHE A 306 -2.32 -17.61 -2.89
CA PHE A 306 -2.25 -18.96 -3.45
C PHE A 306 -1.64 -18.87 -4.86
N LEU A 307 -0.68 -19.74 -5.17
CA LEU A 307 -0.02 -19.75 -6.47
C LEU A 307 -0.08 -21.17 -7.05
N GLU A 308 -0.75 -21.32 -8.19
CA GLU A 308 -0.97 -22.61 -8.84
C GLU A 308 0.24 -23.00 -9.70
N MET A 309 0.86 -24.14 -9.39
CA MET A 309 2.05 -24.66 -10.09
C MET A 309 1.61 -25.44 -11.33
N SER A 310 1.13 -24.76 -12.39
CA SER A 310 0.55 -25.48 -13.53
C SER A 310 0.80 -24.81 -14.87
N PRO A 311 0.76 -25.59 -15.97
CA PRO A 311 0.82 -25.05 -17.33
C PRO A 311 -0.43 -24.27 -17.75
N HIS A 312 -1.51 -24.38 -16.98
CA HIS A 312 -2.73 -23.58 -17.13
C HIS A 312 -3.57 -23.67 -15.83
N PRO A 313 -4.08 -22.55 -15.29
CA PRO A 313 -4.86 -22.55 -14.06
C PRO A 313 -6.19 -23.29 -14.20
N ILE A 314 -6.40 -24.33 -13.38
CA ILE A 314 -7.68 -25.04 -13.29
C ILE A 314 -8.31 -24.95 -11.90
N LEU A 315 -7.56 -24.55 -10.87
CA LEU A 315 -8.04 -24.48 -9.48
C LEU A 315 -8.30 -23.06 -8.98
N LEU A 316 -7.80 -22.01 -9.65
CA LEU A 316 -8.05 -20.62 -9.23
C LEU A 316 -9.54 -20.29 -8.97
N PRO A 317 -10.51 -20.69 -9.82
CA PRO A 317 -11.92 -20.42 -9.55
C PRO A 317 -12.43 -21.08 -8.26
N ALA A 318 -12.00 -22.32 -8.00
CA ALA A 318 -12.38 -23.06 -6.80
C ALA A 318 -11.77 -22.46 -5.52
N ILE A 319 -10.50 -22.02 -5.59
CA ILE A 319 -9.83 -21.31 -4.49
C ILE A 319 -10.57 -20.00 -4.19
N ALA A 320 -10.85 -19.19 -5.22
CA ALA A 320 -11.54 -17.91 -5.07
C ALA A 320 -12.96 -18.09 -4.49
N GLU A 321 -13.66 -19.16 -4.88
CA GLU A 321 -14.96 -19.48 -4.30
C GLU A 321 -14.87 -19.92 -2.84
N GLY A 322 -13.91 -20.77 -2.48
CA GLY A 322 -13.67 -21.19 -1.10
C GLY A 322 -13.34 -20.02 -0.16
N LEU A 323 -12.49 -19.09 -0.62
CA LEU A 323 -12.16 -17.88 0.13
C LEU A 323 -13.38 -16.97 0.36
N ARG A 324 -14.16 -16.71 -0.70
CA ARG A 324 -15.41 -15.93 -0.57
C ARG A 324 -16.41 -16.59 0.38
N HIS A 325 -16.58 -17.91 0.30
CA HIS A 325 -17.53 -18.65 1.13
C HIS A 325 -17.13 -18.62 2.60
N SER A 326 -15.84 -18.74 2.90
CA SER A 326 -15.30 -18.66 4.26
C SER A 326 -15.13 -17.22 4.75
N GLN A 327 -15.51 -16.21 3.96
CA GLN A 327 -15.37 -14.78 4.28
C GLN A 327 -13.92 -14.34 4.57
N HIS A 328 -12.95 -14.97 3.92
CA HIS A 328 -11.54 -14.58 4.01
C HIS A 328 -11.12 -13.79 2.77
N ASP A 329 -10.35 -12.72 2.99
CA ASP A 329 -9.68 -12.00 1.91
C ASP A 329 -8.47 -12.82 1.44
N GLY A 330 -8.41 -13.11 0.15
CA GLY A 330 -7.26 -13.79 -0.44
C GLY A 330 -7.31 -13.85 -1.95
N PHE A 331 -6.18 -14.17 -2.56
CA PHE A 331 -5.98 -14.11 -4.00
C PHE A 331 -5.25 -15.35 -4.50
N ALA A 332 -5.65 -15.80 -5.68
CA ALA A 332 -5.06 -16.95 -6.34
C ALA A 332 -4.46 -16.53 -7.69
N PHE A 333 -3.23 -16.95 -7.96
CA PHE A 333 -2.45 -16.54 -9.13
C PHE A 333 -1.99 -17.77 -9.94
N PRO A 334 -1.95 -17.67 -11.28
CA PRO A 334 -1.40 -18.72 -12.11
C PRO A 334 0.13 -18.67 -12.15
N SER A 335 0.79 -19.81 -12.41
CA SER A 335 2.17 -19.78 -12.92
C SER A 335 2.20 -19.52 -14.42
N LEU A 336 1.36 -20.23 -15.20
CA LEU A 336 1.28 -20.12 -16.66
C LEU A 336 -0.17 -20.08 -17.14
N ARG A 337 -0.38 -19.59 -18.36
CA ARG A 337 -1.67 -19.70 -19.08
C ARG A 337 -1.44 -20.29 -20.46
N ARG A 338 -2.42 -21.06 -20.93
CA ARG A 338 -2.35 -21.76 -22.21
C ARG A 338 -2.21 -20.77 -23.35
N ALA A 339 -1.24 -21.01 -24.23
CA ALA A 339 -0.98 -20.20 -25.43
C ALA A 339 -0.75 -18.70 -25.14
N GLU A 340 -0.28 -18.38 -23.94
CA GLU A 340 0.19 -17.04 -23.55
C GLU A 340 1.72 -17.07 -23.33
N ASP A 341 2.32 -15.89 -23.25
CA ASP A 341 3.75 -15.71 -22.95
C ASP A 341 4.06 -16.25 -21.55
N GLU A 342 4.80 -17.36 -21.48
CA GLU A 342 5.00 -18.12 -20.25
C GLU A 342 5.73 -17.29 -19.20
N ARG A 343 6.79 -16.59 -19.62
CA ARG A 343 7.57 -15.74 -18.73
C ARG A 343 6.80 -14.45 -18.40
N GLY A 344 6.01 -13.94 -19.33
CA GLY A 344 5.10 -12.82 -19.11
C GLY A 344 4.11 -13.09 -17.97
N VAL A 345 3.41 -14.23 -18.00
CA VAL A 345 2.44 -14.62 -16.95
C VAL A 345 3.12 -14.78 -15.59
N LEU A 346 4.32 -15.37 -15.52
CA LEU A 346 5.09 -15.44 -14.28
C LEU A 346 5.41 -14.04 -13.72
N LEU A 347 5.84 -13.10 -14.58
CA LEU A 347 6.15 -11.74 -14.15
C LEU A 347 4.88 -10.98 -13.71
N GLU A 348 3.76 -11.21 -14.38
CA GLU A 348 2.44 -10.68 -14.00
C GLU A 348 2.01 -11.17 -12.61
N SER A 349 2.08 -12.48 -12.37
CA SER A 349 1.82 -13.05 -11.04
C SER A 349 2.80 -12.54 -9.99
N LEU A 350 4.07 -12.35 -10.33
CA LEU A 350 5.06 -11.74 -9.43
C LEU A 350 4.69 -10.29 -9.08
N GLY A 351 4.28 -9.50 -10.07
CA GLY A 351 3.79 -8.13 -9.88
C GLY A 351 2.54 -8.09 -9.00
N ALA A 352 1.62 -9.04 -9.20
CA ALA A 352 0.43 -9.18 -8.38
C ALA A 352 0.78 -9.57 -6.93
N LEU A 353 1.69 -10.52 -6.70
CA LEU A 353 2.19 -10.87 -5.36
C LEU A 353 2.81 -9.64 -4.67
N TYR A 354 3.66 -8.88 -5.37
CA TYR A 354 4.24 -7.65 -4.85
C TYR A 354 3.17 -6.61 -4.50
N ALA A 355 2.18 -6.41 -5.38
CA ALA A 355 1.09 -5.47 -5.13
C ALA A 355 0.28 -5.83 -3.87
N HIS A 356 0.15 -7.13 -3.56
CA HIS A 356 -0.51 -7.63 -2.35
C HIS A 356 0.41 -7.72 -1.12
N GLY A 357 1.62 -7.15 -1.18
CA GLY A 357 2.53 -7.02 -0.05
C GLY A 357 3.46 -8.22 0.19
N TYR A 358 3.56 -9.16 -0.75
CA TYR A 358 4.57 -10.22 -0.65
C TYR A 358 5.99 -9.63 -0.78
N PRO A 359 6.94 -9.99 0.11
CA PRO A 359 8.28 -9.41 0.10
C PRO A 359 9.15 -10.02 -1.02
N VAL A 360 9.13 -9.41 -2.20
CA VAL A 360 9.95 -9.83 -3.34
C VAL A 360 11.41 -9.37 -3.20
N ASP A 361 12.37 -10.30 -3.23
CA ASP A 361 13.80 -9.99 -3.32
C ASP A 361 14.22 -9.78 -4.78
N TRP A 362 14.07 -8.55 -5.27
CA TRP A 362 14.38 -8.18 -6.66
C TRP A 362 15.82 -8.51 -7.09
N ARG A 363 16.76 -8.65 -6.15
CA ARG A 363 18.15 -9.02 -6.46
C ARG A 363 18.28 -10.45 -6.95
N LYS A 364 17.35 -11.35 -6.59
CA LYS A 364 17.33 -12.72 -7.10
C LYS A 364 16.89 -12.78 -8.56
N LEU A 365 15.91 -11.96 -8.94
CA LEU A 365 15.43 -11.88 -10.32
C LEU A 365 16.37 -11.07 -11.23
N TYR A 366 16.95 -9.98 -10.71
CA TYR A 366 17.83 -9.08 -11.44
C TYR A 366 19.18 -8.90 -10.73
N PRO A 367 20.02 -9.95 -10.64
CA PRO A 367 21.29 -9.90 -9.90
C PRO A 367 22.31 -8.92 -10.51
N LYS A 368 22.17 -8.62 -11.81
CA LYS A 368 22.97 -7.63 -12.55
C LYS A 368 22.14 -6.40 -12.97
N GLY A 369 20.96 -6.21 -12.38
CA GLY A 369 20.06 -5.11 -12.72
C GLY A 369 20.60 -3.77 -12.21
N THR A 370 20.31 -2.70 -12.96
CA THR A 370 20.63 -1.33 -12.55
C THR A 370 19.40 -0.67 -11.95
N CYS A 371 19.49 -0.20 -10.70
CA CYS A 371 18.44 0.62 -10.11
C CYS A 371 18.46 2.01 -10.78
N VAL A 372 17.33 2.43 -11.33
CA VAL A 372 17.18 3.75 -11.95
C VAL A 372 16.34 4.66 -11.07
N THR A 373 16.68 5.95 -11.02
CA THR A 373 15.89 6.94 -10.29
C THR A 373 14.63 7.25 -11.07
N LEU A 374 13.46 7.06 -10.43
CA LEU A 374 12.15 7.48 -10.94
C LEU A 374 11.74 8.81 -10.30
N PRO A 375 10.74 9.53 -10.84
CA PRO A 375 10.15 10.70 -10.18
C PRO A 375 9.82 10.39 -8.71
N THR A 376 10.12 11.34 -7.82
CA THR A 376 9.88 11.18 -6.39
C THR A 376 8.39 11.09 -6.07
N TYR A 377 8.06 10.55 -4.89
CA TYR A 377 6.68 10.47 -4.41
C TYR A 377 5.93 11.81 -4.59
N PRO A 378 4.81 11.83 -5.33
CA PRO A 378 4.02 13.05 -5.51
C PRO A 378 3.27 13.31 -4.20
N TRP A 379 3.86 14.13 -3.33
CA TRP A 379 3.23 14.54 -2.07
C TRP A 379 1.83 15.09 -2.33
N GLN A 380 0.87 14.66 -1.49
CA GLN A 380 -0.42 15.33 -1.40
C GLN A 380 -0.19 16.72 -0.81
N ARG A 381 -0.08 17.71 -1.69
CA ARG A 381 0.29 19.10 -1.35
C ARG A 381 -0.89 19.80 -0.69
N GLU A 382 -1.06 19.54 0.60
CA GLU A 382 -1.99 20.26 1.45
C GLU A 382 -1.24 21.29 2.31
N HIS A 383 -1.83 22.48 2.45
CA HIS A 383 -1.27 23.54 3.26
C HIS A 383 -1.57 23.28 4.74
N PHE A 384 -0.66 22.57 5.41
CA PHE A 384 -0.70 22.38 6.87
C PHE A 384 0.07 23.47 7.62
N TRP A 385 0.06 24.70 7.11
CA TRP A 385 0.58 25.83 7.87
C TRP A 385 -0.35 26.09 9.04
N VAL A 386 0.21 26.19 10.25
CA VAL A 386 -0.50 26.85 11.35
C VAL A 386 -0.57 28.31 10.94
N GLU A 387 -1.66 28.66 10.25
CA GLU A 387 -2.07 30.05 10.11
C GLU A 387 -2.45 30.51 11.51
N THR A 388 -1.45 30.92 12.28
CA THR A 388 -1.71 31.85 13.37
C THR A 388 -2.41 33.02 12.71
N HIS A 389 -3.64 33.31 13.11
CA HIS A 389 -4.30 34.60 12.87
C HIS A 389 -3.51 35.76 13.55
N GLU A 390 -2.19 35.77 13.41
CA GLU A 390 -1.24 36.76 13.92
C GLU A 390 -0.34 37.31 12.80
N THR A 391 -0.38 36.76 11.58
CA THR A 391 0.46 37.24 10.46
C THR A 391 -0.23 38.18 9.47
N THR A 392 -1.49 38.55 9.70
CA THR A 392 -2.15 39.68 9.01
C THR A 392 -2.70 40.75 9.96
N GLN A 393 -2.65 40.55 11.28
CA GLN A 393 -3.02 41.54 12.29
C GLN A 393 -2.27 41.29 13.62
N ARG A 394 -0.95 41.48 13.66
CA ARG A 394 -0.29 41.84 14.93
C ARG A 394 -0.31 43.37 15.01
N PRO A 395 -1.05 44.00 15.93
CA PRO A 395 -0.58 45.25 16.49
C PRO A 395 0.77 44.89 17.14
N ARG A 396 1.87 45.32 16.52
CA ARG A 396 3.18 45.31 17.18
C ARG A 396 3.07 46.20 18.42
N GLY A 397 2.77 45.56 19.54
CA GLY A 397 2.40 46.22 20.79
C GLY A 397 2.40 45.24 21.94
N THR A 398 3.44 44.40 22.03
CA THR A 398 3.77 43.75 23.30
C THR A 398 5.11 44.33 23.76
N HIS A 399 5.06 45.24 24.74
CA HIS A 399 6.27 45.59 25.49
C HIS A 399 6.82 44.31 26.12
N ARG A 400 8.15 44.26 26.32
CA ARG A 400 8.87 43.19 27.04
C ARG A 400 8.32 42.88 28.46
N ASN A 401 7.37 43.69 28.97
CA ASN A 401 6.76 43.59 30.30
C ASN A 401 5.22 43.39 30.32
N GLY A 402 4.57 43.04 29.20
CA GLY A 402 3.14 42.66 29.20
C GLY A 402 2.12 43.80 29.40
N VAL A 403 2.55 45.07 29.36
CA VAL A 403 1.65 46.22 29.27
C VAL A 403 1.42 46.52 27.77
N PRO A 404 0.18 46.74 27.30
CA PRO A 404 -0.07 47.18 25.92
C PRO A 404 0.56 48.56 25.70
N GLY A 405 1.34 48.72 24.63
CA GLY A 405 1.94 50.01 24.28
C GLY A 405 0.91 51.01 23.77
N SER A 406 1.25 52.30 23.80
CA SER A 406 0.36 53.32 23.24
C SER A 406 0.09 53.05 21.76
N PRO A 407 -1.18 53.01 21.32
CA PRO A 407 -1.54 52.74 19.92
C PRO A 407 -0.88 53.72 18.92
N LEU A 408 -0.48 54.90 19.40
CA LEU A 408 0.15 55.96 18.61
C LEU A 408 1.68 55.86 18.53
N LEU A 409 2.33 55.03 19.34
CA LEU A 409 3.81 54.91 19.35
C LEU A 409 4.30 53.57 18.81
N GLY A 410 3.66 52.45 19.15
CA GLY A 410 4.11 51.13 18.71
C GLY A 410 5.37 50.66 19.46
N GLU A 411 6.29 49.98 18.77
CA GLU A 411 7.44 49.31 19.41
C GLU A 411 8.59 50.27 19.72
N HIS A 412 9.01 50.30 20.99
CA HIS A 412 10.18 51.05 21.46
C HIS A 412 11.50 50.33 21.18
N MET A 413 12.49 51.06 20.68
CA MET A 413 13.85 50.62 20.48
C MET A 413 14.84 51.71 20.91
N ALA A 414 15.71 51.41 21.87
CA ALA A 414 16.87 52.26 22.17
C ALA A 414 17.99 52.01 21.16
N SER A 415 18.62 53.09 20.66
CA SER A 415 19.71 53.00 19.70
C SER A 415 20.97 52.43 20.35
N SER A 416 21.55 51.39 19.75
CA SER A 416 22.84 50.85 20.19
C SER A 416 24.04 51.68 19.70
N ILE A 417 23.84 52.55 18.73
CA ILE A 417 24.90 53.34 18.07
C ILE A 417 24.88 54.80 18.54
N GLN A 418 23.70 55.33 18.84
CA GLN A 418 23.52 56.69 19.35
C GLN A 418 22.96 56.64 20.77
N SER A 419 23.84 56.65 21.76
CA SER A 419 23.42 56.66 23.17
C SER A 419 22.49 57.85 23.45
N GLY A 420 21.40 57.63 24.18
CA GLY A 420 20.37 58.64 24.44
C GLY A 420 19.38 58.87 23.30
N VAL A 421 19.44 58.10 22.22
CA VAL A 421 18.44 58.14 21.14
C VAL A 421 17.50 56.95 21.22
N HIS A 422 16.20 57.25 21.22
CA HIS A 422 15.13 56.27 21.31
C HIS A 422 14.19 56.40 20.11
N TYR A 423 13.77 55.27 19.58
CA TYR A 423 12.87 55.17 18.43
C TYR A 423 11.58 54.45 18.82
N TRP A 424 10.47 54.91 18.26
CA TRP A 424 9.22 54.17 18.22
C TRP A 424 8.76 54.09 16.77
N GLU A 425 8.27 52.93 16.35
CA GLU A 425 7.68 52.74 15.02
C GLU A 425 6.29 52.13 15.14
N THR A 426 5.32 52.78 14.49
CA THR A 426 3.95 52.28 14.39
C THR A 426 3.42 52.44 12.97
N VAL A 427 2.28 51.81 12.74
CA VAL A 427 1.55 51.83 11.48
C VAL A 427 0.19 52.50 11.71
N VAL A 428 0.02 53.66 11.09
CA VAL A 428 -1.19 54.49 11.24
C VAL A 428 -2.03 54.42 9.96
N SER A 429 -3.29 54.00 10.11
CA SER A 429 -4.34 54.11 9.10
C SER A 429 -5.70 54.29 9.78
N THR A 430 -6.71 54.68 9.02
CA THR A 430 -8.10 54.71 9.52
C THR A 430 -8.66 53.31 9.79
N ALA A 431 -8.04 52.25 9.24
CA ALA A 431 -8.39 50.86 9.56
C ALA A 431 -7.83 50.42 10.92
N THR A 432 -6.62 50.85 11.29
CA THR A 432 -5.99 50.50 12.57
C THR A 432 -6.43 51.41 13.72
N LEU A 433 -6.69 52.70 13.44
CA LEU A 433 -7.14 53.69 14.41
C LEU A 433 -8.39 54.43 13.90
N PRO A 434 -9.59 53.81 13.98
CA PRO A 434 -10.82 54.34 13.37
C PRO A 434 -11.22 55.73 13.83
N TYR A 435 -10.92 56.08 15.09
CA TYR A 435 -11.22 57.39 15.67
C TYR A 435 -10.47 58.55 14.99
N LEU A 436 -9.39 58.28 14.25
CA LEU A 436 -8.71 59.33 13.47
C LEU A 436 -9.58 59.83 12.32
N ASN A 437 -10.54 59.04 11.85
CA ASN A 437 -11.47 59.42 10.77
C ASN A 437 -12.36 60.62 11.12
N ASP A 438 -12.55 60.89 12.41
CA ASP A 438 -13.39 61.99 12.90
C ASP A 438 -12.71 63.36 12.76
N HIS A 439 -11.37 63.41 12.70
CA HIS A 439 -10.63 64.66 12.55
C HIS A 439 -10.37 64.98 11.07
N ARG A 440 -11.28 65.78 10.49
CA ARG A 440 -11.24 66.17 9.07
C ARG A 440 -10.99 67.65 8.88
N VAL A 441 -10.01 67.99 8.02
CA VAL A 441 -9.71 69.36 7.60
C VAL A 441 -9.93 69.44 6.10
N GLN A 442 -10.86 70.29 5.66
CA GLN A 442 -11.26 70.42 4.25
C GLN A 442 -11.63 69.07 3.59
N GLY A 443 -12.29 68.19 4.35
CA GLY A 443 -12.77 66.89 3.88
C GLY A 443 -11.74 65.75 3.93
N GLN A 444 -10.46 66.04 4.14
CA GLN A 444 -9.40 65.04 4.27
C GLN A 444 -9.19 64.61 5.73
N VAL A 445 -8.92 63.32 5.95
CA VAL A 445 -8.55 62.80 7.28
C VAL A 445 -7.12 63.21 7.57
N VAL A 446 -6.93 64.03 8.60
CA VAL A 446 -5.61 64.56 8.99
C VAL A 446 -5.33 64.14 10.42
N VAL A 447 -4.15 63.58 10.69
CA VAL A 447 -3.74 63.28 12.06
C VAL A 447 -3.70 64.58 12.87
N PRO A 448 -4.48 64.70 13.97
CA PRO A 448 -4.61 65.95 14.70
C PRO A 448 -3.28 66.34 15.37
N ALA A 449 -3.03 67.64 15.50
CA ALA A 449 -1.83 68.16 16.17
C ALA A 449 -1.67 67.59 17.59
N ALA A 450 -2.78 67.41 18.31
CA ALA A 450 -2.81 66.80 19.64
C ALA A 450 -2.25 65.36 19.66
N ALA A 451 -2.37 64.58 18.58
CA ALA A 451 -1.80 63.23 18.53
C ALA A 451 -0.26 63.26 18.52
N TYR A 452 0.36 64.24 17.87
CA TYR A 452 1.82 64.40 17.92
C TYR A 452 2.31 64.80 19.31
N LEU A 453 1.56 65.66 20.00
CA LEU A 453 1.88 66.05 21.39
C LEU A 453 1.77 64.83 22.32
N GLU A 454 0.72 64.04 22.16
CA GLU A 454 0.51 62.80 22.92
C GLU A 454 1.62 61.78 22.64
N MET A 455 2.03 61.61 21.37
CA MET A 455 3.17 60.77 20.99
C MET A 455 4.45 61.22 21.71
N ALA A 456 4.75 62.53 21.70
CA ALA A 456 5.94 63.09 22.33
C ALA A 456 5.95 62.88 23.85
N LEU A 457 4.83 63.20 24.53
CA LEU A 457 4.69 63.04 25.98
C LEU A 457 4.70 61.58 26.41
N THR A 458 4.05 60.70 25.65
CA THR A 458 4.03 59.27 25.96
C THR A 458 5.41 58.66 25.76
N ALA A 459 6.14 59.05 24.71
CA ALA A 459 7.51 58.58 24.48
C ALA A 459 8.44 59.01 25.61
N ALA A 460 8.28 60.25 26.11
CA ALA A 460 9.03 60.74 27.26
C ALA A 460 8.68 59.96 28.54
N LYS A 461 7.39 59.69 28.77
CA LYS A 461 6.92 58.89 29.91
C LYS A 461 7.44 57.45 29.86
N GLU A 462 7.44 56.80 28.69
CA GLU A 462 7.95 55.44 28.52
C GLU A 462 9.47 55.36 28.73
N THR A 463 10.20 56.42 28.38
CA THR A 463 11.67 56.44 28.45
C THR A 463 12.19 56.87 29.82
N PHE A 464 11.61 57.92 30.38
CA PHE A 464 12.11 58.60 31.59
C PHE A 464 11.21 58.40 32.81
N GLY A 465 10.09 57.70 32.66
CA GLY A 465 9.14 57.40 33.74
C GLY A 465 8.04 58.46 33.90
N ALA A 466 7.18 58.24 34.90
CA ALA A 466 6.12 59.17 35.25
C ALA A 466 6.70 60.43 35.90
N GLY A 467 6.24 61.60 35.45
CA GLY A 467 6.72 62.90 35.91
C GLY A 467 6.08 64.02 35.11
N LEU A 468 6.38 65.27 35.48
CA LEU A 468 5.92 66.44 34.74
C LEU A 468 6.88 66.68 33.58
N HIS A 469 6.40 66.38 32.37
CA HIS A 469 7.12 66.55 31.10
C HIS A 469 6.56 67.77 30.38
N LEU A 470 7.31 68.87 30.33
CA LEU A 470 6.87 70.13 29.71
C LEU A 470 7.30 70.16 28.23
N LEU A 471 6.34 70.32 27.33
CA LEU A 471 6.61 70.53 25.91
C LEU A 471 6.95 71.99 25.64
N GLU A 472 8.10 72.23 25.01
CA GLU A 472 8.58 73.55 24.61
C GLU A 472 8.91 73.57 23.11
N GLU A 473 8.86 74.76 22.51
CA GLU A 473 9.28 75.01 21.13
C GLU A 473 8.66 74.07 20.06
N VAL A 474 7.44 73.60 20.29
CA VAL A 474 6.78 72.65 19.38
C VAL A 474 6.44 73.31 18.04
N THR A 475 6.95 72.72 16.98
CA THR A 475 6.72 73.13 15.60
C THR A 475 6.00 72.03 14.83
N PHE A 476 4.92 72.39 14.14
CA PHE A 476 4.21 71.51 13.20
C PHE A 476 4.59 71.88 11.77
N THR A 477 5.37 71.01 11.13
CA THR A 477 5.98 71.29 9.82
C THR A 477 5.07 70.90 8.67
N ARG A 478 4.41 69.73 8.75
CA ARG A 478 3.52 69.21 7.71
C ARG A 478 2.40 68.36 8.29
N MET A 479 1.20 68.50 7.73
CA MET A 479 0.07 67.63 8.04
C MET A 479 0.30 66.21 7.51
N LEU A 480 0.00 65.19 8.33
CA LEU A 480 -0.08 63.80 7.88
C LEU A 480 -1.52 63.51 7.45
N VAL A 481 -1.72 63.38 6.14
CA VAL A 481 -3.01 63.04 5.53
C VAL A 481 -3.11 61.53 5.39
N LEU A 482 -4.20 60.95 5.87
CA LEU A 482 -4.51 59.52 5.73
C LEU A 482 -5.55 59.34 4.61
N THR A 483 -5.30 58.38 3.72
CA THR A 483 -6.28 57.94 2.71
C THR A 483 -6.80 56.55 3.09
N GLU A 484 -7.99 56.19 2.62
CA GLU A 484 -8.66 54.92 3.00
C GLU A 484 -7.83 53.67 2.65
N GLU A 485 -7.01 53.75 1.60
CA GLU A 485 -6.22 52.63 1.09
C GLU A 485 -4.74 52.67 1.50
N ALA A 486 -4.25 53.82 2.02
CA ALA A 486 -2.84 53.97 2.35
C ALA A 486 -2.56 53.75 3.82
N THR A 487 -1.53 52.96 4.07
CA THR A 487 -0.97 52.73 5.39
C THR A 487 0.31 53.55 5.53
N GLN A 488 0.45 54.31 6.62
CA GLN A 488 1.62 55.16 6.87
C GLN A 488 2.45 54.58 8.02
N THR A 489 3.74 54.35 7.79
CA THR A 489 4.68 54.08 8.88
C THR A 489 5.04 55.40 9.53
N VAL A 490 4.80 55.54 10.83
CA VAL A 490 5.14 56.72 11.63
C VAL A 490 6.27 56.35 12.59
N GLN A 491 7.30 57.19 12.63
CA GLN A 491 8.42 57.05 13.54
C GLN A 491 8.52 58.27 14.46
N VAL A 492 8.65 58.00 15.76
CA VAL A 492 8.97 59.00 16.79
C VAL A 492 10.39 58.78 17.24
N VAL A 493 11.17 59.86 17.31
CA VAL A 493 12.56 59.84 17.75
C VAL A 493 12.69 60.79 18.94
N LEU A 494 13.18 60.30 20.07
CA LEU A 494 13.67 61.12 21.17
C LEU A 494 15.20 61.11 21.17
N SER A 495 15.82 62.26 21.41
CA SER A 495 17.28 62.39 21.51
C SER A 495 17.65 63.26 22.70
N ASP A 496 18.42 62.71 23.63
CA ASP A 496 19.01 63.42 24.76
C ASP A 496 20.03 64.44 24.26
N THR A 497 19.72 65.73 24.37
CA THR A 497 20.62 66.80 23.91
C THR A 497 21.40 67.42 25.06
N MET A 498 20.76 67.60 26.23
CA MET A 498 21.36 68.12 27.46
C MET A 498 20.68 67.49 28.70
N PRO A 499 21.31 67.52 29.89
CA PRO A 499 20.67 67.02 31.11
C PRO A 499 19.31 67.69 31.36
N GLY A 500 18.25 66.90 31.40
CA GLY A 500 16.88 67.37 31.65
C GLY A 500 16.16 67.95 30.42
N ILE A 501 16.77 67.98 29.23
CA ILE A 501 16.14 68.46 27.98
C ILE A 501 16.33 67.42 26.88
N VAL A 502 15.21 67.01 26.28
CA VAL A 502 15.16 66.01 25.22
C VAL A 502 14.52 66.64 23.99
N THR A 503 15.03 66.34 22.80
CA THR A 503 14.37 66.75 21.55
C THR A 503 13.51 65.61 21.01
N PHE A 504 12.38 65.92 20.40
CA PHE A 504 11.54 64.95 19.71
C PHE A 504 11.36 65.29 18.23
N GLN A 505 11.26 64.26 17.39
CA GLN A 505 10.90 64.35 15.99
C GLN A 505 9.89 63.26 15.63
N ILE A 506 8.87 63.62 14.85
CA ILE A 506 7.83 62.70 14.39
C ILE A 506 7.75 62.78 12.87
N SER A 507 8.05 61.67 12.21
CA SER A 507 8.10 61.57 10.75
C SER A 507 7.28 60.40 10.24
N SER A 508 6.81 60.47 8.99
CA SER A 508 6.15 59.32 8.35
C SER A 508 6.70 59.00 6.96
N CYS A 509 6.48 57.76 6.53
CA CYS A 509 6.70 57.33 5.15
C CYS A 509 5.62 56.33 4.72
N LEU A 510 5.29 56.29 3.42
CA LEU A 510 4.31 55.32 2.90
C LEU A 510 4.78 53.88 3.12
N SER A 511 3.91 53.07 3.72
CA SER A 511 4.08 51.62 3.77
C SER A 511 3.55 51.01 2.47
N PRO A 512 4.28 50.09 1.81
CA PRO A 512 3.73 49.35 0.68
C PRO A 512 2.56 48.45 1.16
N SER A 513 1.41 48.53 0.49
CA SER A 513 0.27 47.65 0.77
C SER A 513 0.63 46.18 0.48
N PRO A 514 0.22 45.21 1.31
CA PRO A 514 0.41 43.79 1.04
C PRO A 514 -0.37 43.28 -0.18
N SER A 515 -1.38 44.02 -0.66
CA SER A 515 -2.35 43.55 -1.67
C SER A 515 -1.88 43.61 -3.12
N ASN A 516 -0.69 44.14 -3.42
CA ASN A 516 -0.13 44.20 -4.78
C ASN A 516 1.14 43.35 -4.92
N LYS A 517 1.07 42.06 -4.58
CA LYS A 517 2.14 41.09 -4.90
C LYS A 517 2.02 40.41 -6.26
N GLU A 518 0.99 40.74 -7.04
CA GLU A 518 0.80 40.23 -8.41
C GLU A 518 0.67 41.37 -9.42
N GLU A 519 1.68 42.23 -9.55
CA GLU A 519 1.84 43.05 -10.75
C GLU A 519 3.34 43.31 -11.01
N SER A 520 3.84 42.68 -12.08
CA SER A 520 5.11 42.83 -12.82
C SER A 520 6.36 43.38 -12.09
N GLU A 521 7.45 42.62 -12.21
CA GLU A 521 8.82 42.98 -11.77
C GLU A 521 9.30 44.35 -12.31
N ASP A 522 8.71 44.86 -13.39
CA ASP A 522 8.98 46.18 -13.97
C ASP A 522 8.43 47.37 -13.15
N ARG A 523 7.40 47.17 -12.31
CA ARG A 523 6.95 48.20 -11.35
C ARG A 523 7.75 48.16 -10.05
N ALA A 524 8.16 46.98 -9.60
CA ALA A 524 8.97 46.79 -8.39
C ALA A 524 10.34 47.48 -8.49
N ASN A 525 10.93 47.58 -9.69
CA ASN A 525 12.18 48.31 -9.91
C ASN A 525 12.01 49.84 -10.03
N LYS A 526 10.79 50.35 -10.29
CA LYS A 526 10.49 51.80 -10.26
C LYS A 526 10.13 52.32 -8.86
N ILE A 527 9.74 51.46 -7.93
CA ILE A 527 9.47 51.77 -6.51
C ILE A 527 10.68 51.39 -5.63
N LYS A 528 11.91 51.52 -6.15
CA LYS A 528 13.11 51.77 -5.32
C LYS A 528 13.31 53.28 -5.11
N SER A 529 12.20 53.99 -4.94
CA SER A 529 12.19 55.33 -4.36
C SER A 529 12.79 55.22 -2.96
N LYS A 530 13.87 55.95 -2.67
CA LYS A 530 14.33 56.18 -1.29
C LYS A 530 13.09 56.42 -0.43
N LYS A 531 12.84 55.58 0.60
CA LYS A 531 11.80 55.87 1.60
C LYS A 531 12.07 57.26 2.14
N THR A 532 11.33 58.24 1.64
CA THR A 532 11.57 59.64 1.96
C THR A 532 10.68 59.94 3.15
N TRP A 533 11.29 59.99 4.33
CA TRP A 533 10.58 60.36 5.54
C TRP A 533 10.17 61.83 5.48
N THR A 534 8.92 62.11 5.80
CA THR A 534 8.37 63.46 5.90
C THR A 534 8.27 63.83 7.37
N LEU A 535 8.97 64.88 7.80
CA LEU A 535 8.86 65.42 9.16
C LEU A 535 7.52 66.15 9.34
N HIS A 536 6.78 65.77 10.39
CA HIS A 536 5.47 66.33 10.72
C HIS A 536 5.52 67.26 11.92
N ALA A 537 6.19 66.85 12.99
CA ALA A 537 6.31 67.63 14.21
C ALA A 537 7.68 67.45 14.85
N SER A 538 8.16 68.49 15.52
CA SER A 538 9.38 68.45 16.33
C SER A 538 9.31 69.47 17.45
N GLY A 539 10.08 69.27 18.51
CA GLY A 539 10.18 70.23 19.62
C GLY A 539 11.11 69.71 20.72
N THR A 540 11.06 70.36 21.87
CA THR A 540 11.80 69.96 23.08
C THR A 540 10.85 69.54 24.18
N ILE A 541 11.34 68.69 25.07
CA ILE A 541 10.68 68.25 26.29
C ILE A 541 11.62 68.53 27.44
N GLN A 542 11.19 69.38 28.38
CA GLN A 542 11.87 69.58 29.64
C GLN A 542 11.38 68.51 30.63
N LEU A 543 12.31 67.69 31.11
CA LEU A 543 12.07 66.64 32.08
C LEU A 543 12.19 67.23 33.49
N ASN A 544 11.08 67.35 34.23
CA ASN A 544 11.14 67.78 35.63
C ASN A 544 11.01 66.56 36.54
N THR A 545 12.07 66.23 37.28
CA THR A 545 12.13 65.02 38.12
C THR A 545 11.79 65.26 39.59
N ASP A 546 11.44 66.49 39.99
CA ASP A 546 11.14 66.84 41.38
C ASP A 546 9.64 67.12 41.61
N GLU A 547 8.85 66.07 41.86
CA GLU A 547 7.65 66.17 42.71
C GLU A 547 7.47 64.89 43.56
N LYS A 548 7.79 64.99 44.86
CA LYS A 548 7.34 64.04 45.89
C LYS A 548 5.83 64.25 46.13
N PRO A 549 5.03 63.19 46.31
CA PRO A 549 3.59 63.34 46.59
C PRO A 549 3.37 64.07 47.92
N ASN A 550 2.56 65.12 47.84
CA ASN A 550 2.27 66.07 48.90
C ASN A 550 1.43 65.40 50.02
N THR A 551 1.99 65.26 51.22
CA THR A 551 1.27 64.82 52.43
C THR A 551 0.50 65.99 53.03
N THR A 552 -0.83 65.88 53.17
CA THR A 552 -1.65 66.82 53.95
C THR A 552 -1.76 66.33 55.42
N PRO A 553 -1.69 67.22 56.44
CA PRO A 553 -1.52 66.82 57.84
C PRO A 553 -2.85 66.77 58.61
N THR A 554 -2.98 65.89 59.62
CA THR A 554 -3.74 66.21 60.84
C THR A 554 -3.47 65.29 62.04
N ARG A 555 -3.03 65.97 63.12
CA ARG A 555 -3.29 65.78 64.56
C ARG A 555 -2.87 64.51 65.33
N ARG A 556 -1.96 64.78 66.29
CA ARG A 556 -1.74 64.07 67.56
C ARG A 556 -3.02 63.98 68.43
N GLY A 557 -3.09 62.86 69.14
CA GLY A 557 -3.86 62.61 70.37
C GLY A 557 -4.71 61.34 70.23
N GLY A 558 -4.57 60.27 71.00
CA GLY A 558 -3.76 59.92 72.15
C GLY A 558 -4.38 58.68 72.82
N ARG A 559 -3.52 57.77 73.30
CA ARG A 559 -3.70 56.74 74.35
C ARG A 559 -4.66 55.54 74.19
N GLY A 560 -4.09 54.41 74.64
CA GLY A 560 -4.74 53.25 75.27
C GLY A 560 -4.92 52.11 74.27
N GLY A 561 -4.37 50.91 74.43
CA GLY A 561 -3.82 50.21 75.58
C GLY A 561 -4.20 48.74 75.42
N GLY A 562 -3.42 47.81 75.97
CA GLY A 562 -3.89 46.44 76.21
C GLY A 562 -3.15 45.35 75.44
N GLU A 563 -2.35 44.63 76.22
CA GLU A 563 -1.69 43.35 76.00
C GLU A 563 -2.57 42.24 75.43
N GLY A 564 -1.91 41.23 74.84
CA GLY A 564 -2.48 39.96 74.43
C GLY A 564 -1.64 39.28 73.38
#